data_AF-A0A7S4NKS4-F1
#
_entry.id   AF-A0A7S4NKS4-F1
#
_cell.length_a   1.000
_cell.length_b   1.000
_cell.length_c   1.000
_cell.angle_alpha   90.00
_cell.angle_beta   90.00
_cell.angle_gamma   90.00
#
_symmetry.space_group_name_H-M   'P 1'
#
loop_
_entity.id
_entity.type
_entity.pdbx_description
1 polymer ?
#
loop_
_entity_poly.entity_id
_entity_poly.type
_entity_poly.pdbx_seq_one_letter_code
_entity_poly.pdbx_strand_id
1 'polypeptide(L)'
;ALPLYLAGCRQLVVLAGPTYASRLWCVMEIFVFLYMGGSLDRIDVRPIGTSTRREALERFQSFDAESAKCFKAEERDRLLGVIEAGFGDFIAFNSLVRTLLVERMETKPAPTIRSGSVSFKNLVWGLSAMPSADSSTPESAC
;
A
#
# COMPACT_ATOMS: atom_id res chain seq x y z
N ALA A 1 -0.35 7.38 -13.19
CA ALA A 1 -1.37 6.45 -13.74
C ALA A 1 -1.93 5.50 -12.69
N LEU A 2 -1.10 4.93 -11.78
CA LEU A 2 -1.55 3.97 -10.76
C LEU A 2 -2.78 4.39 -9.92
N PRO A 3 -2.88 5.63 -9.39
CA PRO A 3 -4.03 6.03 -8.59
C PRO A 3 -5.36 6.02 -9.34
N LEU A 4 -5.34 6.34 -10.64
CA LEU A 4 -6.54 6.35 -11.48
C LEU A 4 -7.08 4.93 -11.67
N TYR A 5 -6.20 3.95 -11.89
CA TYR A 5 -6.61 2.55 -12.03
C TYR A 5 -7.21 2.02 -10.74
N LEU A 6 -6.57 2.28 -9.60
CA LEU A 6 -7.04 1.79 -8.30
C LEU A 6 -8.35 2.45 -7.84
N ALA A 7 -8.57 3.73 -8.18
CA ALA A 7 -9.83 4.41 -7.89
C ALA A 7 -11.02 3.78 -8.62
N GLY A 8 -10.80 3.20 -9.80
CA GLY A 8 -11.83 2.47 -10.56
C GLY A 8 -12.08 1.04 -10.08
N CYS A 9 -11.24 0.49 -9.20
CA CYS A 9 -11.35 -0.91 -8.77
C CYS A 9 -12.45 -1.08 -7.72
N ARG A 10 -13.39 -2.01 -7.93
CA ARG A 10 -14.35 -2.43 -6.89
C ARG A 10 -13.69 -3.23 -5.77
N GLN A 11 -12.66 -4.00 -6.08
CA GLN A 11 -11.96 -4.85 -5.12
C GLN A 11 -10.48 -4.91 -5.50
N LEU A 12 -9.61 -4.97 -4.51
CA LEU A 12 -8.17 -5.19 -4.69
C LEU A 12 -7.85 -6.63 -4.31
N VAL A 13 -7.35 -7.42 -5.26
CA VAL A 13 -6.90 -8.79 -4.98
C VAL A 13 -5.39 -8.79 -4.89
N VAL A 14 -4.87 -9.16 -3.73
CA VAL A 14 -3.45 -9.29 -3.45
C VAL A 14 -3.04 -10.75 -3.58
N LEU A 15 -2.15 -11.03 -4.53
CA LEU A 15 -1.60 -12.37 -4.74
C LEU A 15 -0.27 -12.50 -3.97
N ALA A 16 -0.35 -13.13 -2.81
CA ALA A 16 0.75 -13.31 -1.86
C ALA A 16 1.72 -14.41 -2.33
N GLY A 17 2.47 -14.12 -3.38
CA GLY A 17 3.56 -14.96 -3.87
C GLY A 17 4.89 -14.72 -3.12
N PRO A 18 5.94 -15.50 -3.43
CA PRO A 18 7.23 -15.45 -2.71
C PRO A 18 7.91 -14.07 -2.70
N THR A 19 7.63 -13.25 -3.72
CA THR A 19 8.26 -11.92 -3.91
C THR A 19 7.34 -10.75 -3.58
N TYR A 20 6.08 -10.98 -3.18
CA TYR A 20 5.14 -9.89 -2.94
C TYR A 20 5.64 -8.96 -1.81
N ALA A 21 6.00 -9.54 -0.66
CA ALA A 21 6.45 -8.81 0.51
C ALA A 21 7.85 -8.17 0.37
N SER A 22 8.58 -8.45 -0.71
CA SER A 22 9.90 -7.84 -0.94
C SER A 22 9.87 -6.71 -1.97
N ARG A 23 8.70 -6.40 -2.56
CA ARG A 23 8.53 -5.35 -3.57
C ARG A 23 7.77 -4.17 -2.98
N LEU A 24 8.42 -3.02 -2.88
CA LEU A 24 7.83 -1.83 -2.25
C LEU A 24 6.56 -1.37 -2.98
N TRP A 25 6.58 -1.42 -4.31
CA TRP A 25 5.41 -1.08 -5.14
C TRP A 25 4.17 -1.91 -4.83
N CYS A 26 4.31 -3.20 -4.54
CA CYS A 26 3.17 -4.09 -4.27
C CYS A 26 2.38 -3.62 -3.03
N VAL A 27 3.08 -3.14 -2.01
CA VAL A 27 2.45 -2.61 -0.80
C VAL A 27 1.92 -1.19 -1.01
N MET A 28 2.60 -0.39 -1.84
CA MET A 28 2.10 0.93 -2.22
C MET A 28 0.76 0.88 -2.96
N GLU A 29 0.48 -0.18 -3.72
CA GLU A 29 -0.84 -0.37 -4.34
C GLU A 29 -1.97 -0.48 -3.31
N ILE A 30 -1.72 -1.15 -2.18
CA ILE A 30 -2.68 -1.24 -1.06
C ILE A 30 -2.93 0.16 -0.48
N PHE A 31 -1.86 0.91 -0.23
CA PHE A 31 -1.94 2.27 0.30
C PHE A 31 -2.73 3.19 -0.63
N VAL A 32 -2.39 3.20 -1.92
CA VAL A 32 -3.06 4.04 -2.92
C VAL A 32 -4.54 3.63 -3.05
N PHE A 33 -4.86 2.34 -3.05
CA PHE A 33 -6.25 1.87 -3.09
C PHE A 33 -7.07 2.42 -1.92
N LEU A 34 -6.53 2.36 -0.70
CA LEU A 34 -7.19 2.89 0.49
C LEU A 34 -7.28 4.42 0.48
N TYR A 35 -6.22 5.10 0.04
CA TYR A 35 -6.19 6.56 -0.09
C TYR A 35 -7.26 7.07 -1.06
N MET A 36 -7.49 6.36 -2.16
CA MET A 36 -8.51 6.70 -3.17
C MET A 36 -9.95 6.35 -2.73
N GLY A 37 -10.17 5.95 -1.47
CA GLY A 37 -11.50 5.63 -0.93
C GLY A 37 -11.88 4.15 -1.01
N GLY A 38 -10.91 3.27 -1.29
CA GLY A 38 -11.02 1.85 -1.01
C GLY A 38 -11.17 1.60 0.50
N SER A 39 -11.74 0.46 0.86
CA SER A 39 -11.90 0.04 2.25
C SER A 39 -11.24 -1.32 2.47
N LEU A 40 -10.85 -1.62 3.71
CA LEU A 40 -10.11 -2.84 4.05
C LEU A 40 -10.88 -4.12 3.71
N ASP A 41 -12.21 -4.11 3.87
CA ASP A 41 -13.09 -5.23 3.54
C ASP A 41 -13.06 -5.61 2.05
N ARG A 42 -12.67 -4.67 1.18
CA ARG A 42 -12.54 -4.83 -0.28
C ARG A 42 -11.14 -5.30 -0.72
N ILE A 43 -10.27 -5.66 0.23
CA ILE A 43 -8.94 -6.19 -0.07
C ILE A 43 -8.96 -7.70 0.17
N ASP A 44 -8.74 -8.53 -0.85
CA ASP A 44 -8.70 -9.99 -0.71
C ASP A 44 -7.27 -10.50 -0.92
N VAL A 45 -6.70 -11.14 0.09
CA VAL A 45 -5.31 -11.59 0.06
C VAL A 45 -5.27 -13.11 -0.08
N ARG A 46 -4.66 -13.59 -1.16
CA ARG A 46 -4.59 -15.02 -1.50
C ARG A 46 -3.16 -15.48 -1.74
N PRO A 47 -2.68 -16.54 -1.07
CA PRO A 47 -1.41 -17.15 -1.45
C PRO A 47 -1.49 -17.68 -2.89
N ILE A 48 -0.38 -17.56 -3.64
CA ILE A 48 -0.28 -18.06 -5.02
C ILE A 48 1.04 -18.81 -5.23
N GLY A 49 1.01 -19.80 -6.13
CA GLY A 49 2.16 -20.58 -6.52
C GLY A 49 2.57 -21.57 -5.44
N THR A 50 3.87 -21.59 -5.10
CA THR A 50 4.43 -22.50 -4.08
C THR A 50 4.27 -21.98 -2.65
N SER A 51 3.80 -20.74 -2.47
CA SER A 51 3.67 -20.17 -1.14
C SER A 51 2.49 -20.77 -0.41
N THR A 52 2.76 -21.47 0.71
CA THR A 52 1.69 -21.86 1.63
C THR A 52 1.16 -20.61 2.37
N ARG A 53 -0.07 -20.68 2.87
CA ARG A 53 -0.67 -19.59 3.67
C ARG A 53 0.23 -19.20 4.84
N ARG A 54 0.80 -20.18 5.54
CA ARG A 54 1.72 -19.97 6.67
C ARG A 54 2.96 -19.19 6.25
N GLU A 55 3.63 -19.59 5.18
CA GLU A 55 4.83 -18.88 4.74
C GLU A 55 4.52 -17.47 4.22
N ALA A 56 3.34 -17.25 3.64
CA ALA A 56 2.91 -15.92 3.24
C ALA A 56 2.71 -15.02 4.48
N LEU A 57 2.09 -15.54 5.54
CA LEU A 57 1.98 -14.84 6.83
C LEU A 57 3.35 -14.51 7.43
N GLU A 58 4.29 -15.45 7.43
CA GLU A 58 5.66 -15.21 7.94
C GLU A 58 6.36 -14.08 7.17
N ARG A 59 6.22 -14.05 5.84
CA ARG A 59 6.75 -12.96 4.99
C ARG A 59 6.06 -11.63 5.26
N PHE A 60 4.76 -11.64 5.55
CA PHE A 60 4.04 -10.43 5.89
C PHE A 60 4.42 -9.89 7.26
N GLN A 61 4.58 -10.74 8.28
CA GLN A 61 4.99 -10.33 9.62
C GLN A 61 6.41 -9.75 9.64
N SER A 62 7.29 -10.26 8.78
CA SER A 62 8.67 -9.77 8.62
C SER A 62 8.81 -8.66 7.58
N PHE A 63 7.71 -8.17 6.98
CA PHE A 63 7.75 -7.11 5.98
C PHE A 63 8.44 -5.86 6.52
N ASP A 64 9.35 -5.28 5.75
CA ASP A 64 9.98 -4.01 6.08
C ASP A 64 10.19 -3.17 4.82
N ALA A 65 9.67 -1.95 4.84
CA ALA A 65 9.74 -1.01 3.74
C ALA A 65 11.18 -0.61 3.40
N GLU A 66 12.04 -0.45 4.40
CA GLU A 66 13.43 -0.03 4.18
C GLU A 66 14.23 -1.11 3.44
N SER A 67 13.99 -2.39 3.74
CA SER A 67 14.62 -3.52 3.03
C SER A 67 13.90 -3.93 1.73
N ALA A 68 12.72 -3.37 1.44
CA ALA A 68 11.97 -3.65 0.23
C ALA A 68 12.66 -3.08 -1.04
N LYS A 69 12.38 -3.72 -2.17
CA LYS A 69 13.05 -3.48 -3.45
C LYS A 69 12.11 -2.82 -4.46
N CYS A 70 12.69 -1.97 -5.31
CA CYS A 70 12.10 -1.53 -6.57
C CYS A 70 12.96 -2.00 -7.74
N PHE A 71 12.46 -1.83 -8.97
CA PHE A 71 13.26 -2.13 -10.15
C PHE A 71 14.43 -1.14 -10.30
N LYS A 72 14.21 0.12 -9.92
CA LYS A 72 15.23 1.18 -9.89
C LYS A 72 15.47 1.65 -8.46
N ALA A 73 16.72 1.90 -8.11
CA ALA A 73 17.08 2.41 -6.79
C ALA A 73 16.50 3.81 -6.54
N GLU A 74 16.54 4.67 -7.56
CA GLU A 74 16.01 6.04 -7.45
C GLU A 74 14.49 6.04 -7.22
N GLU A 75 13.80 5.03 -7.75
CA GLU A 75 12.37 4.88 -7.55
C GLU A 75 12.04 4.37 -6.14
N ARG A 76 12.87 3.49 -5.58
CA ARG A 76 12.77 3.07 -4.18
C ARG A 76 12.88 4.28 -3.25
N ASP A 77 13.91 5.11 -3.43
CA ASP A 77 14.15 6.25 -2.54
C ASP A 77 13.03 7.28 -2.60
N ARG A 78 12.46 7.51 -3.80
CA ARG A 78 11.26 8.35 -3.96
C ARG A 78 10.05 7.80 -3.20
N LEU A 79 9.81 6.49 -3.25
CA LEU A 79 8.69 5.89 -2.54
C LEU A 79 8.89 5.90 -1.03
N LEU A 80 10.11 5.67 -0.56
CA LEU A 80 10.45 5.80 0.85
C LEU A 80 10.21 7.24 1.33
N GLY A 81 10.60 8.25 0.56
CA GLY A 81 10.30 9.64 0.89
C GLY A 81 8.80 9.96 0.93
N VAL A 82 7.99 9.36 0.05
CA VAL A 82 6.52 9.49 0.11
C VAL A 82 5.95 8.84 1.37
N ILE A 83 6.46 7.67 1.75
CA ILE A 83 6.04 6.97 2.98
C ILE A 83 6.41 7.81 4.20
N GLU A 84 7.66 8.26 4.31
CA GLU A 84 8.13 9.10 5.40
C GLU A 84 7.32 10.39 5.51
N ALA A 85 7.05 11.08 4.40
CA ALA A 85 6.22 12.28 4.39
C ALA A 85 4.76 12.02 4.79
N GLY A 86 4.21 10.84 4.47
CA GLY A 86 2.82 10.48 4.77
C GLY A 86 2.60 9.91 6.18
N PHE A 87 3.59 9.19 6.71
CA PHE A 87 3.48 8.43 7.97
C PHE A 87 4.37 8.96 9.09
N GLY A 88 5.29 9.88 8.79
CA GLY A 88 6.30 10.39 9.71
C GLY A 88 7.51 9.46 9.82
N ASP A 89 7.27 8.16 10.01
CA ASP A 89 8.33 7.14 10.08
C ASP A 89 7.95 5.81 9.41
N PHE A 90 8.95 4.97 9.17
CA PHE A 90 8.76 3.64 8.59
C PHE A 90 8.20 2.62 9.59
N ILE A 91 8.29 2.87 10.90
CA ILE A 91 7.80 1.97 11.95
C ILE A 91 6.28 1.91 11.91
N ALA A 92 5.63 3.06 11.84
CA ALA A 92 4.18 3.20 11.71
C ALA A 92 3.67 2.56 10.42
N PHE A 93 4.35 2.82 9.29
CA PHE A 93 4.02 2.22 8.01
C PHE A 93 4.16 0.69 8.02
N ASN A 94 5.29 0.17 8.48
CA ASN A 94 5.55 -1.27 8.57
C ASN A 94 4.52 -1.96 9.46
N SER A 95 4.19 -1.37 10.62
CA SER A 95 3.20 -1.90 11.54
C SER A 95 1.82 -1.97 10.90
N LEU A 96 1.40 -0.90 10.23
CA LEU A 96 0.12 -0.86 9.51
C LEU A 96 0.04 -1.95 8.43
N VAL A 97 1.08 -2.07 7.60
CA VAL A 97 1.12 -3.04 6.50
C VAL A 97 1.09 -4.47 7.03
N ARG A 98 1.90 -4.78 8.05
CA ARG A 98 1.95 -6.11 8.70
C ARG A 98 0.59 -6.50 9.23
N THR A 99 -0.05 -5.61 10.01
CA THR A 99 -1.37 -5.86 10.60
C THR A 99 -2.42 -6.06 9.51
N LEU A 100 -2.47 -5.18 8.51
CA LEU A 100 -3.44 -5.26 7.42
C LEU A 100 -3.31 -6.57 6.64
N LEU A 101 -2.11 -6.92 6.19
CA LEU A 101 -1.90 -8.10 5.35
C LEU A 101 -2.19 -9.40 6.10
N VAL A 102 -1.85 -9.47 7.39
CA VAL A 102 -2.19 -10.63 8.25
C VAL A 102 -3.71 -10.72 8.43
N GLU A 103 -4.37 -9.63 8.84
CA GLU A 103 -5.83 -9.60 9.04
C GLU A 103 -6.58 -10.01 7.77
N ARG A 104 -6.18 -9.45 6.61
CA ARG A 104 -6.85 -9.72 5.34
C ARG A 104 -6.53 -11.09 4.75
N MET A 105 -5.39 -11.69 5.12
CA MET A 105 -5.12 -13.09 4.79
C MET A 105 -5.92 -14.06 5.66
N GLU A 106 -6.25 -13.69 6.89
CA GLU A 106 -7.01 -14.52 7.83
C GLU A 106 -8.52 -14.46 7.60
N THR A 107 -9.03 -13.28 7.22
CA THR A 107 -10.45 -13.03 7.01
C THR A 107 -10.91 -13.38 5.58
N LYS A 108 -12.12 -13.94 5.44
CA LYS A 108 -12.77 -13.98 4.12
C LYS A 108 -13.20 -12.56 3.74
N PRO A 109 -13.11 -12.17 2.45
CA PRO A 109 -13.71 -10.92 2.02
C PRO A 109 -15.20 -10.95 2.34
N ALA A 110 -15.71 -9.87 2.92
CA ALA A 110 -17.13 -9.75 3.20
C ALA A 110 -17.89 -9.76 1.86
N PRO A 111 -19.06 -10.43 1.77
CA PRO A 111 -19.94 -10.25 0.62
C PRO A 111 -20.23 -8.76 0.48
N THR A 112 -20.11 -8.22 -0.74
CA THR A 112 -20.24 -6.79 -1.02
C THR A 112 -21.67 -6.30 -0.78
N ILE A 113 -22.05 -6.13 0.48
CA ILE A 113 -23.24 -5.39 0.89
C ILE A 113 -22.71 -4.15 1.57
N ARG A 114 -23.14 -2.98 1.08
CA ARG A 114 -22.76 -1.65 1.57
C ARG A 114 -22.79 -1.64 3.11
N SER A 115 -21.63 -1.79 3.74
CA SER A 115 -21.52 -1.82 5.21
C SER A 115 -20.30 -1.00 5.65
N GLY A 116 -20.47 -0.34 6.78
CA GLY A 116 -19.68 0.79 7.28
C GLY A 116 -18.17 0.63 7.10
N SER A 117 -17.59 1.60 6.41
CA SER A 117 -16.16 1.67 6.13
C SER A 117 -15.36 1.93 7.40
N VAL A 118 -14.37 1.10 7.70
CA VAL A 118 -13.21 1.55 8.48
C VAL A 118 -12.52 2.60 7.62
N SER A 119 -12.75 3.88 7.94
CA SER A 119 -12.21 4.99 7.17
C SER A 119 -10.69 5.00 7.35
N PHE A 120 -9.96 4.74 6.26
CA PHE A 120 -8.51 4.87 6.23
C PHE A 120 -8.05 6.27 6.68
N LYS A 121 -8.89 7.30 6.44
CA LYS A 121 -8.67 8.66 6.93
C LYS A 121 -8.58 8.75 8.46
N ASN A 122 -9.21 7.82 9.19
CA ASN A 122 -9.12 7.75 10.65
C ASN A 122 -7.83 7.10 11.15
N LEU A 123 -7.13 6.29 10.34
CA LEU A 123 -5.84 5.71 10.72
C LEU A 123 -4.65 6.63 10.43
N VAL A 124 -4.81 7.63 9.55
CA VAL A 124 -3.68 8.45 9.04
C VAL A 124 -4.01 9.95 9.12
N TRP A 125 -4.50 10.43 10.28
CA TRP A 125 -4.81 11.85 10.55
C TRP A 125 -3.55 12.75 10.52
N GLY A 126 -2.95 12.89 9.34
CA GLY A 126 -1.79 13.73 9.03
C GLY A 126 -1.66 14.09 7.54
N LEU A 127 -2.37 13.41 6.62
CA LEU A 127 -2.22 13.64 5.16
C LEU A 127 -2.89 14.91 4.58
N SER A 128 -3.41 15.82 5.41
CA SER A 128 -3.98 17.10 4.89
C SER A 128 -2.93 18.12 4.43
N ALA A 129 -1.65 17.74 4.38
CA ALA A 129 -0.56 18.63 3.95
C ALA A 129 0.31 18.01 2.83
N MET A 130 -0.30 17.47 1.77
CA MET A 130 0.43 17.31 0.50
C MET A 130 0.41 18.65 -0.24
N PRO A 131 1.57 19.33 -0.45
CA PRO A 131 1.61 20.46 -1.36
C PRO A 131 1.35 19.95 -2.77
N SER A 132 0.47 20.64 -3.48
CA SER A 132 0.26 20.49 -4.92
C SER A 132 1.62 20.50 -5.63
N ALA A 133 1.90 19.48 -6.43
CA ALA A 133 3.00 19.52 -7.38
C ALA A 133 2.67 20.58 -8.45
N ASP A 134 3.01 21.84 -8.19
CA ASP A 134 2.96 22.88 -9.21
C ASP A 134 4.11 22.66 -10.19
N SER A 135 3.74 22.24 -11.40
CA SER A 135 4.55 22.33 -12.59
C SER A 135 4.74 23.80 -12.96
N SER A 136 5.89 24.38 -12.64
CA SER A 136 6.34 25.62 -13.27
C SER A 136 7.86 25.59 -13.48
N THR A 137 8.23 25.24 -14.70
CA THR A 137 9.48 25.68 -15.33
C THR A 137 9.49 27.20 -15.47
N PRO A 138 10.64 27.86 -15.27
CA PRO A 138 11.05 28.96 -16.12
C PRO A 138 12.30 28.49 -16.89
N GLU A 139 12.19 28.20 -18.18
CA GLU A 139 12.40 29.18 -19.25
C GLU A 139 13.61 30.10 -19.03
N SER A 140 14.59 29.88 -19.90
CA SER A 140 15.84 30.56 -20.15
C SER A 140 15.77 32.10 -20.17
N ALA A 141 16.77 32.74 -19.55
CA ALA A 141 17.29 34.03 -19.99
C ALA A 141 18.80 34.12 -19.69
N CYS A 142 19.62 33.88 -20.72
CA CYS A 142 20.93 34.48 -20.94
C CYS A 142 21.02 34.79 -22.44
#